data_AF-A0A0M0L9N4-F1
#
_entry.id   AF-A0A0M0L9N4-F1
#
_cell.length_a   1.000
_cell.length_b   1.000
_cell.length_c   1.000
_cell.angle_alpha   90.00
_cell.angle_beta   90.00
_cell.angle_gamma   90.00
#
_symmetry.space_group_name_H-M   'P 1'
#
loop_
_entity.id
_entity.type
_entity.pdbx_description
1 polymer ?
#
loop_
_entity_poly.entity_id
_entity_poly.type
_entity_poly.pdbx_seq_one_letter_code
_entity_poly.pdbx_strand_id
1 'polypeptide(L)' 'MKFKYFNDTKRDVSIHPATYEYGCKSDKEVIRPLEIFTFHLPENTYPWVKMWDYGEEGLSILVIPEKND' A
#
# COMPACT_ATOMS: atom_id res chain seq x y z
N MET A 1 4.45 2.12 -13.06
CA MET A 1 5.44 1.38 -12.22
C MET A 1 4.69 0.31 -11.41
N LYS A 2 5.34 -0.76 -10.93
CA LYS A 2 4.73 -1.74 -10.01
C LYS A 2 5.51 -1.79 -8.70
N PHE A 3 4.80 -1.66 -7.57
CA PHE A 3 5.38 -1.81 -6.24
C PHE A 3 4.83 -3.09 -5.59
N LYS A 4 5.71 -3.96 -5.12
CA LYS A 4 5.32 -5.20 -4.42
C LYS A 4 5.53 -5.03 -2.93
N TYR A 5 4.51 -5.36 -2.16
CA TYR A 5 4.54 -5.40 -0.70
C TYR A 5 4.29 -6.83 -0.24
N PHE A 6 5.13 -7.34 0.65
CA PHE A 6 4.92 -8.64 1.31
C PHE A 6 4.46 -8.38 2.74
N ASN A 7 3.28 -8.89 3.09
CA ASN A 7 2.76 -8.72 4.44
C ASN A 7 3.35 -9.77 5.40
N ASP A 8 4.45 -9.42 6.05
CA ASP A 8 5.11 -10.22 7.08
C ASP A 8 4.64 -9.88 8.51
N THR A 9 3.64 -9.01 8.65
CA THR A 9 3.18 -8.47 9.94
C THR A 9 2.34 -9.46 10.77
N LYS A 10 1.98 -10.60 10.18
CA LYS A 10 1.06 -11.62 10.73
C LYS A 10 -0.37 -11.12 11.01
N ARG A 11 -0.71 -9.90 10.60
CA ARG A 11 -2.04 -9.28 10.71
C ARG A 11 -2.56 -8.91 9.33
N ASP A 12 -3.86 -8.74 9.20
CA ASP A 12 -4.44 -8.12 8.00
C ASP A 12 -4.01 -6.64 7.93
N VAL A 13 -3.62 -6.19 6.73
CA VAL A 13 -3.22 -4.81 6.46
C VAL A 13 -4.25 -4.18 5.54
N SER A 14 -4.93 -3.15 6.02
CA SER A 14 -5.85 -2.32 5.21
C SER A 14 -5.09 -1.36 4.32
N ILE A 15 -5.65 -1.01 3.16
CA ILE A 15 -5.07 0.02 2.28
C ILE A 15 -5.74 1.36 2.57
N HIS A 16 -4.95 2.35 2.96
CA HIS A 16 -5.44 3.69 3.25
C HIS A 16 -6.08 4.32 1.99
N PRO A 17 -7.30 4.89 2.06
CA PRO A 17 -8.03 5.39 0.88
C PRO A 17 -7.27 6.41 0.03
N ALA A 18 -6.48 7.28 0.68
CA ALA A 18 -5.64 8.25 -0.02
C ALA A 18 -4.68 7.61 -1.05
N THR A 19 -4.31 6.33 -0.89
CA THR A 19 -3.55 5.57 -1.91
C THR A 19 -4.20 5.67 -3.29
N TYR A 20 -5.54 5.54 -3.35
CA TYR A 20 -6.30 5.63 -4.59
C TYR A 20 -6.47 7.06 -5.08
N GLU A 21 -6.59 8.03 -4.17
CA GLU A 21 -6.68 9.46 -4.49
C GLU A 21 -5.42 9.96 -5.20
N TYR A 22 -4.25 9.44 -4.82
CA TYR A 22 -2.99 9.73 -5.50
C TYR A 22 -2.77 8.95 -6.82
N GLY A 23 -3.76 8.17 -7.25
CA GLY A 23 -3.73 7.48 -8.55
C GLY A 23 -3.08 6.10 -8.54
N CYS A 24 -2.76 5.54 -7.37
CA CYS A 24 -2.42 4.12 -7.29
C CYS A 24 -3.67 3.27 -7.54
N LYS A 25 -3.49 2.13 -8.22
CA LYS A 25 -4.55 1.13 -8.44
C LYS A 25 -4.22 -0.15 -7.71
N SER A 26 -5.26 -0.80 -7.23
CA SER A 26 -5.20 -2.02 -6.45
C SER A 26 -6.48 -2.84 -6.69
N ASP A 27 -6.38 -4.16 -6.64
CA ASP A 27 -7.50 -5.08 -6.89
C ASP A 27 -8.18 -5.58 -5.60
N LYS A 28 -7.71 -5.13 -4.43
CA LYS A 28 -8.16 -5.60 -3.11
C LYS A 28 -8.12 -4.46 -2.09
N GLU A 29 -8.93 -4.56 -1.05
CA GLU A 29 -8.96 -3.55 0.03
C GLU A 29 -8.11 -3.94 1.24
N VAL A 30 -7.79 -5.25 1.36
CA VAL A 30 -7.03 -5.83 2.48
C VAL A 30 -5.95 -6.76 1.93
N ILE A 31 -4.77 -6.70 2.55
CA ILE A 31 -3.62 -7.55 2.26
C ILE A 31 -3.48 -8.55 3.41
N ARG A 32 -3.64 -9.84 3.14
CA ARG A 32 -3.64 -10.88 4.17
C ARG A 32 -2.22 -11.23 4.63
N PRO A 33 -2.04 -11.82 5.82
CA PRO A 33 -0.75 -12.35 6.26
C PRO A 33 -0.12 -13.26 5.20
N LEU A 34 1.19 -13.08 4.98
CA LEU A 34 1.99 -13.82 4.02
C LEU A 34 1.57 -13.64 2.55
N GLU A 35 0.76 -12.63 2.24
CA GLU A 35 0.41 -12.26 0.88
C GLU A 35 1.48 -11.33 0.28
N ILE A 36 1.80 -11.55 -1.01
CA ILE A 36 2.47 -10.56 -1.84
C ILE A 36 1.40 -9.79 -2.60
N PHE A 37 1.27 -8.50 -2.30
CA PHE A 37 0.36 -7.60 -2.98
C PHE A 37 1.10 -6.68 -3.94
N THR A 38 0.49 -6.38 -5.09
CA THR A 38 1.08 -5.51 -6.11
C THR A 38 0.25 -4.24 -6.25
N PHE A 39 0.85 -3.10 -5.91
CA PHE A 39 0.31 -1.78 -6.21
C PHE A 39 0.73 -1.36 -7.61
N HIS A 40 -0.23 -0.84 -8.37
CA HIS A 40 -0.01 -0.30 -9.71
C HIS A 40 0.10 1.22 -9.61
N LEU A 41 1.32 1.73 -9.78
CA LEU A 41 1.62 3.16 -9.70
C LEU A 41 1.58 3.78 -11.11
N PRO A 42 1.26 5.09 -11.21
CA PRO A 42 1.44 5.87 -12.44
C PRO A 42 2.84 5.71 -13.06
N GLU A 43 2.95 5.98 -14.36
CA GLU A 43 4.25 5.96 -15.04
C GLU A 43 5.18 7.05 -14.51
N ASN A 44 6.49 6.78 -14.52
CA ASN A 44 7.53 7.71 -14.07
C ASN A 44 7.37 8.20 -12.61
N THR A 45 6.86 7.31 -11.73
CA THR A 45 6.75 7.57 -10.30
C THR A 45 7.42 6.48 -9.47
N TYR A 46 7.74 6.80 -8.23
CA TYR A 46 8.33 5.91 -7.22
C TYR A 46 7.41 5.80 -6.00
N PRO A 47 7.37 4.64 -5.34
CA PRO A 47 6.53 4.46 -4.16
C PRO A 47 7.15 5.15 -2.94
N TRP A 48 6.42 6.09 -2.35
CA TRP A 48 6.60 6.51 -0.98
C TRP A 48 5.58 5.79 -0.10
N VAL A 49 6.06 5.11 0.93
CA VAL A 49 5.26 4.18 1.72
C VAL A 49 5.25 4.61 3.17
N LYS A 50 4.06 4.66 3.76
CA LYS A 50 3.87 4.87 5.19
C LYS A 50 2.90 3.85 5.75
N MET A 51 3.20 3.33 6.93
CA MET A 51 2.36 2.36 7.62
C MET A 51 2.05 2.86 9.03
N TRP A 52 0.83 2.62 9.49
CA TRP A 52 0.39 2.90 10.85
C TRP A 52 -0.07 1.62 11.54
N ASP A 53 0.20 1.55 12.83
CA ASP A 53 -0.34 0.54 13.73
C ASP A 53 -1.31 1.21 14.69
N TYR A 54 -2.59 0.89 14.57
CA TYR A 54 -3.65 1.38 15.45
C TYR A 54 -3.97 0.40 16.59
N GLY A 55 -3.10 -0.58 16.84
CA GLY A 55 -3.30 -1.58 17.88
C GLY A 55 -4.40 -2.57 17.50
N GLU A 56 -5.47 -2.62 18.29
CA GLU A 56 -6.62 -3.52 18.07
C GLU A 56 -7.42 -3.15 16.81
N GLU A 57 -7.40 -1.88 16.41
CA GLU A 57 -8.07 -1.37 15.21
C GLU A 57 -7.35 -1.76 13.90
N GLY A 58 -6.16 -2.37 14.01
CA GLY A 58 -5.46 -2.98 12.88
C GLY A 58 -4.35 -2.13 12.25
N LEU A 59 -3.83 -2.63 11.13
CA LEU A 59 -2.75 -2.02 10.36
C LEU A 59 -3.28 -1.33 9.12
N SER A 60 -2.67 -0.20 8.75
CA SER A 60 -2.98 0.48 7.50
C SER A 60 -1.72 0.91 6.75
N ILE A 61 -1.68 0.65 5.45
CA ILE A 61 -0.61 1.06 4.54
C ILE A 61 -1.11 2.16 3.58
N LEU A 62 -0.32 3.23 3.46
CA LEU A 62 -0.47 4.27 2.45
C LEU A 62 0.68 4.17 1.45
N VAL A 63 0.34 4.17 0.17
CA VAL A 63 1.30 4.26 -0.93
C VAL A 63 1.02 5.50 -1.75
N ILE A 64 1.97 6.43 -1.78
CA ILE A 64 1.93 7.64 -2.59
C ILE A 64 2.93 7.48 -3.74
N PRO A 65 2.54 7.72 -5.00
CA PRO A 65 3.45 7.81 -6.12
C PRO A 65 4.10 9.20 -6.16
N GLU A 66 5.40 9.27 -5.89
CA GLU A 66 6.22 10.48 -5.97
C GLU A 66 6.94 10.57 -7.33
N LYS A 67 7.17 11.78 -7.83
CA LYS A 67 8.09 12.01 -8.95
C LYS A 67 9.43 12.44 -8.37
N ASN A 68 10.54 12.05 -9.01
CA ASN A 68 11.80 12.73 -8.73
C ASN A 68 11.72 14.14 -9.32
N ASP A 69 11.95 15.16 -8.51
CA ASP A 69 12.25 16.52 -8.97
C ASP A 69 13.64 16.59 -9.63
#